data_AF-A0A1M5ARN3-F1
#
_entry.id   AF-A0A1M5ARN3-F1
#
_cell.length_a   1.000
_cell.length_b   1.000
_cell.length_c   1.000
_cell.angle_alpha   90.00
_cell.angle_beta   90.00
_cell.angle_gamma   90.00
#
_symmetry.space_group_name_H-M   'P 1'
#
loop_
_entity.id
_entity.type
_entity.pdbx_description
1 polymer ?
#
loop_
_entity_poly.entity_id
_entity_poly.type
_entity_poly.pdbx_seq_one_letter_code
_entity_poly.pdbx_strand_id
1 'polypeptide(L)'
;MEIDAKALVLMKRENGVLQEELGSYEIEEGLNLVYKAYVEDGKVYLFLTTKDDVTDEEFTQIYDMYDIEKYSQMGYKVEEIDDEYNPMWCVELDFVDDHEEMQERLNDVILFHNDEMNRIYEEIR
;
A
#
# COMPACT_ATOMS: atom_id res chain seq x y z
N MET A 1 -22.00 6.18 -14.17
CA MET A 1 -21.34 5.19 -13.29
C MET A 1 -19.87 5.43 -13.47
N GLU A 2 -19.26 6.17 -12.55
CA GLU A 2 -17.83 6.00 -12.31
C GLU A 2 -17.64 4.53 -11.95
N ILE A 3 -16.77 3.85 -12.69
CA ILE A 3 -16.28 2.56 -12.27
C ILE A 3 -15.24 2.92 -11.22
N ASP A 4 -15.61 2.86 -9.95
CA ASP A 4 -14.61 2.78 -8.89
C ASP A 4 -13.84 1.48 -9.18
N ALA A 5 -12.61 1.62 -9.64
CA ALA A 5 -11.74 0.46 -9.79
C ALA A 5 -11.68 -0.21 -8.41
N LYS A 6 -11.96 -1.50 -8.38
CA LYS A 6 -11.82 -2.34 -7.18
C LYS A 6 -10.72 -3.38 -7.32
N ALA A 7 -10.01 -3.36 -8.43
CA ALA A 7 -9.04 -4.39 -8.77
C ALA A 7 -7.61 -3.83 -8.67
N LEU A 8 -6.81 -4.43 -7.81
CA LEU A 8 -5.36 -4.25 -7.80
C LEU A 8 -4.73 -5.31 -8.70
N VAL A 9 -3.96 -4.86 -9.70
CA VAL A 9 -3.22 -5.76 -10.61
C VAL A 9 -1.79 -5.89 -10.12
N LEU A 10 -1.35 -7.12 -9.86
CA LEU A 10 0.05 -7.42 -9.57
C LEU A 10 0.79 -7.77 -10.86
N MET A 11 1.82 -6.98 -11.18
CA MET A 11 2.70 -7.19 -12.31
C MET A 11 4.02 -7.79 -11.84
N LYS A 12 4.53 -8.79 -12.56
CA LYS A 12 5.89 -9.27 -12.39
C LYS A 12 6.88 -8.21 -12.85
N ARG A 13 7.92 -7.95 -12.05
CA ARG A 13 9.03 -7.07 -12.35
C ARG A 13 10.33 -7.87 -12.35
N GLU A 14 11.16 -7.65 -13.36
CA GLU A 14 12.51 -8.22 -13.42
C GLU A 14 13.48 -7.14 -13.90
N ASN A 15 14.61 -6.97 -13.20
CA ASN A 15 15.63 -5.98 -13.52
C ASN A 15 15.06 -4.56 -13.66
N GLY A 16 14.08 -4.21 -12.82
CA GLY A 16 13.44 -2.91 -12.84
C GLY A 16 12.34 -2.72 -13.91
N VAL A 17 12.09 -3.72 -14.77
CA VAL A 17 11.14 -3.64 -15.91
C VAL A 17 9.94 -4.55 -15.66
N LEU A 18 8.72 -4.01 -15.83
CA LEU A 18 7.48 -4.79 -15.76
C LEU A 18 7.39 -5.76 -16.94
N GLN A 19 7.00 -7.00 -16.67
CA GLN A 19 6.95 -8.10 -17.64
C GLN A 19 5.51 -8.50 -17.97
N GLU A 20 4.86 -9.21 -17.04
CA GLU A 20 3.55 -9.83 -17.23
C GLU A 20 2.65 -9.64 -16.00
N GLU A 21 1.34 -9.74 -16.19
CA GLU A 21 0.36 -9.76 -15.12
C GLU A 21 0.39 -11.13 -14.42
N LEU A 22 0.48 -11.13 -13.09
CA LEU A 22 0.40 -12.35 -12.28
C LEU A 22 -1.01 -12.61 -11.77
N GLY A 23 -1.78 -11.54 -11.54
CA GLY A 23 -3.16 -11.64 -11.09
C GLY A 23 -3.79 -10.28 -10.82
N SER A 24 -5.11 -10.32 -10.72
CA SER A 24 -5.96 -9.19 -10.33
C SER A 24 -6.73 -9.58 -9.08
N TYR A 25 -6.73 -8.70 -8.08
CA TYR A 25 -7.27 -8.95 -6.75
C TYR A 25 -8.30 -7.89 -6.40
N GLU A 26 -9.47 -8.31 -5.90
CA GLU A 26 -10.48 -7.37 -5.43
C GLU A 26 -10.05 -6.76 -4.09
N ILE A 27 -10.02 -5.43 -4.05
CA ILE A 27 -9.74 -4.62 -2.88
C ILE A 27 -11.04 -4.01 -2.40
N GLU A 28 -11.39 -4.28 -1.14
CA GLU A 28 -12.65 -3.85 -0.54
C GLU A 28 -12.68 -2.33 -0.34
N GLU A 29 -11.63 -1.79 0.28
CA GLU A 29 -11.49 -0.37 0.63
C GLU A 29 -10.02 0.09 0.50
N GLY A 30 -9.79 1.39 0.29
CA GLY A 30 -8.45 1.98 0.30
C GLY A 30 -7.63 1.80 -0.98
N LEU A 31 -8.19 1.27 -2.08
CA LEU A 31 -7.46 1.13 -3.35
C LEU A 31 -6.90 2.48 -3.86
N ASN A 32 -7.60 3.58 -3.60
CA ASN A 32 -7.17 4.94 -3.95
C ASN A 32 -5.92 5.42 -3.19
N LEU A 33 -5.45 4.68 -2.20
CA LEU A 33 -4.21 4.94 -1.44
C LEU A 33 -3.03 4.11 -1.96
N VAL A 34 -3.26 3.21 -2.92
CA VAL A 34 -2.21 2.40 -3.56
C VAL A 34 -1.58 3.20 -4.69
N TYR A 35 -0.32 3.60 -4.51
CA TYR A 35 0.43 4.33 -5.53
C TYR A 35 0.94 3.41 -6.65
N LYS A 36 1.52 2.26 -6.28
CA LYS A 36 1.95 1.20 -7.21
C LYS A 36 2.13 -0.12 -6.47
N ALA A 37 2.02 -1.23 -7.18
CA ALA A 37 2.34 -2.55 -6.68
C ALA A 37 3.01 -3.40 -7.76
N TYR A 38 3.95 -4.27 -7.36
CA TYR A 38 4.57 -5.25 -8.26
C TYR A 38 5.16 -6.43 -7.48
N VAL A 39 5.48 -7.50 -8.20
CA VAL A 39 6.17 -8.67 -7.64
C VAL A 39 7.57 -8.77 -8.22
N GLU A 40 8.59 -8.83 -7.36
CA GLU A 40 9.98 -9.03 -7.75
C GLU A 40 10.62 -10.02 -6.77
N ASP A 41 11.37 -11.01 -7.29
CA ASP A 41 12.02 -12.05 -6.49
C ASP A 41 11.10 -12.78 -5.48
N GLY A 42 9.85 -13.04 -5.88
CA GLY A 42 8.87 -13.77 -5.07
C GLY A 42 8.22 -12.93 -3.96
N LYS A 43 8.41 -11.61 -3.98
CA LYS A 43 7.84 -10.69 -2.99
C LYS A 43 6.98 -9.63 -3.65
N VAL A 44 5.87 -9.32 -3.01
CA VAL A 44 5.04 -8.17 -3.35
C VAL A 44 5.64 -6.93 -2.71
N TYR A 45 5.82 -5.89 -3.52
CA TYR A 45 6.16 -4.55 -3.08
C TYR A 45 4.95 -3.66 -3.31
N LEU A 46 4.33 -3.23 -2.22
CA LEU A 46 3.12 -2.41 -2.22
C LEU A 46 3.45 -1.02 -1.69
N PHE A 47 3.26 0.00 -2.54
CA PHE A 47 3.53 1.38 -2.19
C PHE A 47 2.22 2.08 -1.86
N LEU A 48 2.14 2.58 -0.62
CA LEU A 48 0.95 3.21 -0.05
C LEU A 48 1.25 4.68 0.21
N THR A 49 0.27 5.55 -0.02
CA THR A 49 0.42 7.01 0.08
C THR A 49 -0.89 7.68 0.50
N THR A 50 -0.85 9.00 0.64
CA THR A 50 -2.00 9.82 1.01
C THR A 50 -3.00 9.95 -0.14
N LYS A 51 -4.28 10.20 0.19
CA LYS A 51 -5.34 10.39 -0.81
C LYS A 51 -5.16 11.68 -1.61
N ASP A 52 -4.77 12.74 -0.92
CA ASP A 52 -4.60 14.08 -1.46
C ASP A 52 -3.17 14.55 -1.17
N ASP A 53 -2.74 15.58 -1.90
CA ASP A 53 -1.50 16.28 -1.61
C ASP A 53 -1.56 16.90 -0.21
N VAL A 54 -0.48 16.71 0.56
CA VAL A 54 -0.38 17.23 1.92
C VAL A 54 0.58 18.41 1.99
N THR A 55 0.34 19.30 2.95
CA THR A 55 1.29 20.37 3.29
C THR A 55 2.52 19.82 3.98
N ASP A 56 3.63 20.58 4.01
CA ASP A 56 4.86 20.19 4.74
C ASP A 56 4.60 19.90 6.23
N GLU A 57 3.64 20.60 6.83
CA GLU A 57 3.22 20.38 8.23
C GLU A 57 2.45 19.07 8.38
N GLU A 58 1.45 18.83 7.52
CA GLU A 58 0.72 17.56 7.49
C GLU A 58 1.65 16.38 7.18
N PHE A 59 2.62 16.53 6.27
CA PHE A 59 3.63 15.51 5.95
C PHE A 59 4.34 15.04 7.23
N THR A 60 4.85 15.99 8.02
CA THR A 60 5.58 15.69 9.26
C THR A 60 4.65 15.03 10.29
N GLN A 61 3.44 15.56 10.48
CA GLN A 61 2.48 15.02 11.43
C GLN A 61 2.03 13.61 11.07
N ILE A 62 1.82 13.33 9.78
CA ILE A 62 1.43 12.01 9.31
C ILE A 62 2.49 10.98 9.66
N TYR A 63 3.77 11.25 9.37
CA TYR A 63 4.86 10.33 9.74
C TYR A 63 4.98 10.15 11.25
N ASP A 64 4.88 11.24 12.03
CA ASP A 64 4.95 11.18 13.49
C ASP A 64 3.80 10.35 14.11
N MET A 65 2.63 10.31 13.46
CA MET A 65 1.44 9.65 13.97
C MET A 65 1.23 8.23 13.44
N TYR A 66 1.86 7.85 12.34
CA TYR A 66 1.62 6.59 11.66
C TYR A 66 2.17 5.38 12.44
N ASP A 67 1.33 4.38 12.71
CA ASP A 67 1.75 3.17 13.45
C ASP A 67 2.50 2.17 12.55
N ILE A 68 3.75 2.49 12.22
CA ILE A 68 4.60 1.64 11.39
C ILE A 68 4.92 0.27 12.05
N GLU A 69 4.87 0.19 13.38
CA GLU A 69 5.20 -1.03 14.13
C GLU A 69 4.18 -2.15 13.88
N LYS A 70 2.93 -1.79 13.57
CA LYS A 70 1.86 -2.76 13.31
C LYS A 70 2.13 -3.67 12.11
N TYR A 71 2.84 -3.18 11.08
CA TYR A 71 3.28 -4.04 9.97
C TYR A 71 4.24 -5.14 10.44
N SER A 72 5.17 -4.82 11.34
CA SER A 72 6.08 -5.81 11.90
C SER A 72 5.31 -6.88 12.70
N GLN A 73 4.22 -6.50 13.40
CA GLN A 73 3.36 -7.44 14.12
C GLN A 73 2.56 -8.36 13.18
N MET A 74 2.22 -7.88 11.99
CA MET A 74 1.62 -8.68 10.90
C MET A 74 2.64 -9.58 10.18
N GLY A 75 3.93 -9.45 10.49
CA GLY A 75 5.01 -10.21 9.86
C GLY A 75 5.51 -9.61 8.54
N TYR A 76 5.16 -8.36 8.25
CA TYR A 76 5.55 -7.66 7.03
C TYR A 76 6.70 -6.69 7.30
N LYS A 77 7.56 -6.51 6.29
CA LYS A 77 8.59 -5.50 6.31
C LYS A 77 8.02 -4.22 5.72
N VAL A 78 8.34 -3.08 6.32
CA VAL A 78 7.89 -1.76 5.87
C VAL A 78 9.08 -0.79 5.90
N GLU A 79 9.16 0.06 4.88
CA GLU A 79 10.14 1.13 4.79
C GLU A 79 9.43 2.44 4.41
N GLU A 80 9.86 3.54 5.03
CA GLU A 80 9.46 4.90 4.64
C GLU A 80 10.25 5.33 3.41
N ILE A 81 9.60 6.03 2.47
CA ILE A 81 10.22 6.51 1.24
C ILE A 81 10.40 8.03 1.33
N ASP A 82 11.62 8.45 1.63
CA ASP A 82 11.96 9.85 1.99
C ASP A 82 12.06 10.83 0.80
N ASP A 83 11.97 10.35 -0.46
CA ASP A 83 12.18 11.17 -1.67
C ASP A 83 10.91 11.31 -2.53
N GLU A 84 9.76 11.32 -1.86
CA GLU A 84 8.44 11.47 -2.48
C GLU A 84 7.74 12.73 -1.98
N TYR A 85 6.87 13.30 -2.82
CA TYR A 85 6.18 14.56 -2.52
C TYR A 85 5.18 14.42 -1.36
N ASN A 86 4.49 13.28 -1.32
CA ASN A 86 3.56 12.91 -0.24
C ASN A 86 4.16 11.77 0.59
N PRO A 87 3.73 11.59 1.86
CA PRO A 87 4.13 10.45 2.66
C PRO A 87 3.91 9.15 1.91
N MET A 88 4.94 8.30 1.91
CA MET A 88 4.91 7.02 1.21
C MET A 88 5.62 5.94 2.01
N TRP A 89 5.01 4.75 1.99
CA TRP A 89 5.55 3.54 2.59
C TRP A 89 5.61 2.42 1.55
N CYS A 90 6.68 1.64 1.57
CA CYS A 90 6.80 0.40 0.83
C CYS A 90 6.63 -0.78 1.79
N VAL A 91 5.50 -1.48 1.67
CA VAL A 91 5.23 -2.72 2.41
C VAL A 91 5.65 -3.92 1.56
N GLU A 92 6.50 -4.76 2.12
CA GLU A 92 7.05 -5.96 1.52
C GLU A 92 6.46 -7.20 2.21
N LEU A 93 5.81 -8.06 1.41
CA LEU A 93 5.20 -9.32 1.85
C LEU A 93 5.46 -10.43 0.83
N ASP A 94 5.46 -11.69 1.27
CA ASP A 94 5.65 -12.82 0.37
C ASP A 94 4.49 -12.95 -0.61
N PHE A 95 4.81 -13.14 -1.90
CA PHE A 95 3.82 -13.49 -2.90
C PHE A 95 3.41 -14.95 -2.72
N VAL A 96 2.10 -15.22 -2.73
CA VAL A 96 1.55 -16.57 -2.66
C VAL A 96 0.70 -16.86 -3.90
N ASP A 97 0.85 -18.06 -4.45
CA ASP A 97 0.13 -18.49 -5.66
C ASP A 97 -1.37 -18.73 -5.41
N ASP A 98 -1.78 -18.91 -4.15
CA ASP A 98 -3.18 -19.02 -3.79
C ASP A 98 -3.84 -17.63 -3.90
N HIS A 99 -4.80 -17.54 -4.82
CA HIS A 99 -5.44 -16.27 -5.18
C HIS A 99 -6.24 -15.67 -4.02
N GLU A 100 -6.96 -16.50 -3.26
CA GLU A 100 -7.79 -16.07 -2.13
C GLU A 100 -6.89 -15.60 -0.98
N GLU A 101 -5.84 -16.38 -0.65
CA GLU A 101 -4.88 -16.00 0.38
C GLU A 101 -4.13 -14.71 0.04
N MET A 102 -3.70 -14.54 -1.21
CA MET A 102 -3.04 -13.30 -1.63
C MET A 102 -4.00 -12.11 -1.59
N GLN A 103 -5.26 -12.30 -1.98
CA GLN A 103 -6.28 -11.26 -1.89
C GLN A 103 -6.52 -10.82 -0.45
N GLU A 104 -6.66 -11.76 0.48
CA GLU A 104 -6.83 -11.47 1.91
C GLU A 104 -5.66 -10.66 2.45
N ARG A 105 -4.42 -11.08 2.19
CA ARG A 105 -3.21 -10.37 2.64
C ARG A 105 -3.13 -8.93 2.10
N LEU A 106 -3.48 -8.73 0.82
CA LEU A 106 -3.53 -7.39 0.22
C LEU A 106 -4.59 -6.52 0.89
N ASN A 107 -5.79 -7.07 1.12
CA ASN A 107 -6.86 -6.35 1.80
C ASN A 107 -6.46 -5.96 3.23
N ASP A 108 -5.87 -6.87 4.01
CA ASP A 108 -5.43 -6.60 5.37
C ASP A 108 -4.44 -5.42 5.44
N VAL A 109 -3.46 -5.39 4.53
CA VAL A 109 -2.43 -4.34 4.48
C VAL A 109 -3.03 -2.99 4.05
N ILE A 110 -3.88 -3.00 3.03
CA ILE A 110 -4.48 -1.77 2.48
C ILE A 110 -5.52 -1.21 3.43
N LEU A 111 -6.35 -2.07 4.04
CA LEU A 111 -7.34 -1.67 5.04
C LEU A 111 -6.68 -1.06 6.26
N PHE A 112 -5.61 -1.67 6.77
CA PHE A 112 -4.86 -1.09 7.87
C PHE A 112 -4.35 0.32 7.54
N HIS A 113 -3.77 0.52 6.35
CA HIS A 113 -3.31 1.83 5.93
C HIS A 113 -4.46 2.84 5.79
N ASN A 114 -5.59 2.43 5.23
CA ASN A 114 -6.80 3.24 5.12
C ASN A 114 -7.31 3.69 6.50
N ASP A 115 -7.36 2.77 7.46
CA ASP A 115 -7.78 3.06 8.84
C ASP A 115 -6.83 4.04 9.52
N GLU A 116 -5.52 3.87 9.35
CA GLU A 116 -4.51 4.80 9.88
C GLU A 116 -4.62 6.19 9.25
N MET A 117 -4.78 6.28 7.92
CA MET A 117 -4.99 7.56 7.25
C MET A 117 -6.26 8.25 7.74
N ASN A 118 -7.37 7.52 7.88
CA ASN A 118 -8.62 8.08 8.41
C ASN A 118 -8.43 8.59 9.84
N ARG A 119 -7.81 7.80 10.72
CA ARG A 119 -7.50 8.20 12.11
C ARG A 119 -6.65 9.48 12.14
N ILE A 120 -5.58 9.54 11.36
CA ILE A 120 -4.66 10.69 11.34
C ILE A 120 -5.38 11.93 10.82
N TYR A 121 -6.14 11.82 9.71
CA TYR A 121 -6.89 12.95 9.18
C TYR A 121 -7.97 13.46 10.13
N GLU A 122 -8.58 12.61 10.96
CA GLU A 122 -9.51 13.04 12.01
C GLU A 122 -8.83 13.83 13.14
N GLU A 123 -7.53 13.63 13.37
CA GLU A 123 -6.77 14.35 14.39
C GLU A 123 -6.18 15.68 13.90
N ILE A 124 -5.81 15.76 12.62
CA ILE A 124 -5.12 16.94 12.06
C ILE A 124 -6.03 17.89 11.26
N ARG A 125 -7.29 17.51 10.96
CA ARG A 125 -8.25 18.35 10.20
C ARG A 125 -9.46 18.83 10.99
#